data_AF-A0A0X3RXT8-F1
#
_entry.id   AF-A0A0X3RXT8-F1
#
_cell.length_a   1.000
_cell.length_b   1.000
_cell.length_c   1.000
_cell.angle_alpha   90.00
_cell.angle_beta   90.00
_cell.angle_gamma   90.00
#
_symmetry.space_group_name_H-M   'P 1'
#
loop_
_entity.id
_entity.type
_entity.pdbx_description
1 polymer ?
#
loop_
_entity_poly.entity_id
_entity_poly.type
_entity_poly.pdbx_seq_one_letter_code
_entity_poly.pdbx_strand_id
1 'polypeptide(L)' 'MAEAVSARCDEGFSTLLVAVPCCEVQTSLNDLVYDWPMGFARFRIEVLYPNRAWLTGEELARVADALGHPVRQILIHI' A
#
# COMPACT_ATOMS: atom_id res chain seq x y z
N MET A 1 4.15 10.67 -24.02
CA MET A 1 2.91 10.00 -23.58
C MET A 1 2.11 9.41 -24.74
N ALA A 2 1.87 10.14 -25.83
CA ALA A 2 1.03 9.65 -26.95
C ALA A 2 1.57 8.36 -27.62
N GLU A 3 2.89 8.24 -27.77
CA GLU A 3 3.53 7.13 -28.51
C GLU A 3 3.38 5.76 -27.84
N ALA A 4 3.38 5.72 -26.50
CA ALA A 4 3.21 4.47 -25.73
C ALA A 4 1.76 3.95 -25.75
N VAL A 5 0.77 4.87 -25.79
CA VAL A 5 -0.66 4.52 -25.88
C VAL A 5 -0.97 3.94 -27.26
N SER A 6 -0.46 4.56 -28.33
CA SER A 6 -0.65 4.06 -29.70
C SER A 6 -0.04 2.68 -29.92
N ALA A 7 1.10 2.38 -29.30
CA ALA A 7 1.81 1.10 -29.48
C ALA A 7 1.10 -0.12 -28.85
N ARG A 8 0.04 0.09 -28.06
CA ARG A 8 -0.69 -0.97 -27.34
C ARG A 8 -2.18 -1.00 -27.65
N CYS A 9 -2.63 -0.19 -28.61
CA CYS A 9 -4.04 -0.14 -29.01
C CYS A 9 -4.57 -1.50 -29.47
N ASP A 10 -3.77 -2.27 -30.22
CA ASP A 10 -4.17 -3.57 -30.76
C ASP A 10 -4.32 -4.66 -29.68
N GLU A 11 -3.69 -4.50 -28.52
CA GLU A 11 -3.78 -5.45 -27.40
C GLU A 11 -5.08 -5.27 -26.58
N GLY A 12 -5.80 -4.17 -26.80
CA GLY A 12 -6.98 -3.80 -26.03
C GLY A 12 -6.63 -3.35 -24.61
N PHE A 13 -7.23 -2.26 -24.15
CA PHE A 13 -7.07 -1.84 -22.75
C PHE A 13 -8.07 -2.60 -21.89
N SER A 14 -7.57 -3.29 -20.85
CA SER A 14 -8.44 -3.91 -19.86
C SER A 14 -9.28 -2.83 -19.17
N THR A 15 -10.57 -3.09 -19.03
CA THR A 15 -11.46 -2.18 -18.31
C THR A 15 -11.05 -2.14 -16.84
N LEU A 16 -10.89 -0.94 -16.27
CA LEU A 16 -10.57 -0.76 -14.86
C LEU A 16 -11.83 -0.79 -13.97
N LEU A 17 -12.87 -1.47 -14.42
CA LEU A 17 -14.08 -1.73 -13.64
C LEU A 17 -13.79 -2.80 -12.58
N VAL A 18 -14.15 -2.49 -11.34
CA VAL A 18 -13.95 -3.36 -10.18
C VAL A 18 -15.19 -3.31 -9.29
N ALA A 19 -15.54 -4.46 -8.70
CA ALA A 19 -16.50 -4.52 -7.60
C ALA A 19 -15.79 -4.17 -6.29
N VAL A 20 -16.24 -3.14 -5.59
CA VAL A 20 -15.62 -2.80 -4.29
C VAL A 20 -15.99 -3.83 -3.22
N PRO A 21 -15.05 -4.30 -2.39
CA PRO A 21 -15.31 -5.37 -1.41
C PRO A 21 -16.21 -4.92 -0.25
N CYS A 22 -16.43 -3.62 -0.07
CA CYS A 22 -17.23 -3.07 1.02
C CYS A 22 -18.75 -3.09 0.77
N CYS A 23 -19.18 -2.96 -0.49
CA CYS A 23 -20.60 -2.86 -0.83
C CYS A 23 -20.96 -3.49 -2.18
N GLU A 24 -20.00 -4.16 -2.84
CA GLU A 24 -20.15 -4.87 -4.13
C GLU A 24 -20.60 -3.99 -5.30
N VAL A 25 -20.62 -2.67 -5.10
CA VAL A 25 -20.94 -1.69 -6.15
C VAL A 25 -19.86 -1.74 -7.23
N GLN A 26 -20.29 -1.73 -8.49
CA GLN A 26 -19.39 -1.59 -9.63
C GLN A 26 -18.88 -0.16 -9.71
N THR A 27 -17.56 0.02 -9.75
CA THR A 27 -16.92 1.32 -9.94
C THR A 27 -15.75 1.19 -10.91
N SER A 28 -15.37 2.27 -11.57
CA SER A 28 -14.10 2.36 -12.30
C SER A 28 -13.02 2.88 -11.37
N LEU A 29 -11.78 2.37 -11.48
CA LEU A 29 -10.63 3.00 -10.80
C LEU A 29 -10.40 4.45 -11.26
N ASN A 30 -10.87 4.81 -12.46
CA ASN A 30 -10.80 6.18 -12.98
C ASN A 30 -11.76 7.14 -12.26
N ASP A 31 -12.84 6.62 -11.66
CA ASP A 31 -13.91 7.41 -11.02
C ASP A 31 -13.71 7.55 -9.51
N LEU A 32 -12.67 6.94 -8.95
CA LEU A 32 -12.35 7.07 -7.53
C LEU A 32 -11.91 8.50 -7.21
N VAL A 33 -12.63 9.14 -6.29
CA VAL A 33 -12.24 10.44 -5.74
C VAL A 33 -11.14 10.21 -4.70
N TYR A 34 -9.91 10.58 -5.03
CA TYR A 34 -8.76 10.50 -4.13
C TYR A 34 -8.69 11.73 -3.23
N ASP A 35 -9.41 11.69 -2.10
CA ASP A 35 -9.34 12.74 -1.07
C ASP A 35 -8.43 12.31 0.09
N TRP A 36 -7.47 13.15 0.48
CA TRP A 36 -6.54 12.83 1.57
C TRP A 36 -7.09 13.36 2.91
N PRO A 37 -7.06 12.55 3.99
CA PRO A 37 -6.49 11.21 4.10
C PRO A 37 -7.54 10.10 3.96
N MET A 38 -7.47 9.34 2.86
CA MET A 38 -8.31 8.14 2.70
C MET A 38 -7.88 7.01 3.65
N GLY A 39 -8.88 6.28 4.16
CA GLY A 39 -8.80 5.22 5.16
C GLY A 39 -8.09 3.92 4.75
N PHE A 40 -6.94 4.02 4.09
CA PHE A 40 -5.89 3.03 4.27
C PHE A 40 -5.06 3.47 5.47
N ALA A 41 -5.61 3.33 6.67
CA ALA A 41 -4.93 3.71 7.91
C ALA A 41 -3.73 2.78 8.17
N ARG A 42 -2.68 2.91 7.37
CA ARG A 42 -1.38 2.31 7.59
C ARG A 42 -0.52 3.37 8.27
N PHE A 43 -0.43 3.30 9.59
CA PHE A 43 0.60 4.04 10.29
C PHE A 43 1.93 3.28 10.15
N ARG A 44 3.03 4.03 10.02
CA ARG A 44 4.38 3.48 10.01
C ARG A 44 5.21 4.20 11.05
N ILE A 45 6.09 3.46 11.72
CA ILE A 45 7.13 4.02 12.58
C ILE A 45 8.45 3.82 11.83
N GLU A 46 9.17 4.92 11.59
CA GLU A 46 10.43 4.92 10.85
C GLU A 46 11.56 5.38 11.75
N VAL A 47 12.70 4.70 11.64
CA VAL A 47 13.93 5.06 12.33
C VAL A 47 15.03 5.19 11.28
N LEU A 48 15.59 6.38 11.15
CA LEU A 48 16.73 6.65 10.27
C LEU A 48 18.03 6.33 11.01
N TYR A 49 18.95 5.66 10.31
CA TYR A 49 20.27 5.27 10.83
C TYR A 49 20.21 4.55 12.19
N PRO A 50 19.50 3.41 12.30
CA PRO A 50 19.34 2.73 13.58
C PRO A 50 20.66 2.18 14.14
N ASN A 51 21.75 2.20 13.36
CA ASN A 51 23.07 1.63 13.69
C ASN A 51 22.99 0.19 14.22
N ARG A 52 21.97 -0.54 13.75
CA ARG A 52 21.71 -1.94 14.07
C ARG A 52 20.98 -2.60 12.91
N ALA A 53 21.04 -3.92 12.89
CA ALA A 53 20.28 -4.76 11.98
C ALA A 53 18.83 -4.95 12.47
N TRP A 54 18.21 -6.08 12.09
CA TRP A 54 16.83 -6.38 12.43
C TRP A 54 16.55 -6.40 13.95
N LEU A 55 15.31 -6.14 14.36
CA LEU A 55 14.87 -6.49 15.71
C LEU A 55 14.83 -8.01 15.85
N THR A 56 15.11 -8.52 17.04
CA THR A 56 14.84 -9.92 17.37
C THR A 56 13.34 -10.16 17.43
N GLY A 57 12.92 -11.44 17.42
CA GLY A 57 11.50 -11.79 17.57
C GLY A 57 10.88 -11.25 18.86
N GLU A 58 11.63 -11.27 19.96
CA GLU A 58 11.20 -10.73 21.25
C GLU A 58 11.04 -9.21 21.23
N GLU A 59 11.99 -8.49 20.61
CA GLU A 59 11.91 -7.05 20.47
C GLU A 59 10.73 -6.62 19.58
N LEU A 60 10.48 -7.34 18.47
CA LEU A 60 9.35 -7.08 17.60
C LEU A 60 8.01 -7.37 18.30
N ALA A 61 7.94 -8.42 19.12
CA ALA A 61 6.76 -8.73 19.93
C ALA A 61 6.45 -7.60 20.93
N ARG A 62 7.46 -7.05 21.60
CA ARG A 62 7.28 -5.89 22.50
C ARG A 62 6.73 -4.67 21.77
N VAL A 63 7.13 -4.44 20.52
CA VAL A 63 6.58 -3.36 19.70
C VAL A 63 5.12 -3.65 19.32
N ALA A 64 4.80 -4.89 18.95
CA ALA A 64 3.43 -5.32 18.65
C ALA A 64 2.50 -5.11 19.86
N ASP A 65 2.94 -5.54 21.06
CA ASP A 65 2.19 -5.42 22.30
C ASP A 65 1.93 -3.95 22.66
N ALA A 66 2.94 -3.10 22.52
CA ALA A 66 2.80 -1.66 22.77
C ALA A 66 1.82 -0.97 21.80
N LEU A 67 1.68 -1.51 20.58
CA LEU A 67 0.78 -0.98 19.56
C LEU A 67 -0.61 -1.65 19.57
N GLY A 68 -0.78 -2.75 20.29
CA GLY A 68 -2.03 -3.52 20.35
C GLY A 68 -2.37 -4.28 19.06
N HIS A 69 -1.45 -4.36 18.10
CA HIS A 69 -1.68 -4.99 16.80
C HIS A 69 -0.41 -5.69 16.28
N PRO A 70 -0.54 -6.79 15.50
CA PRO A 70 0.60 -7.42 14.85
C PRO A 70 1.35 -6.43 13.94
N VAL A 71 2.68 -6.43 14.01
CA VAL A 71 3.52 -5.56 13.18
C VAL A 71 4.42 -6.34 12.25
N ARG A 72 4.77 -5.72 11.12
CA ARG A 72 5.75 -6.22 10.16
C ARG A 72 6.96 -5.30 10.16
N GLN A 73 8.14 -5.86 10.38
CA GLN A 73 9.38 -5.12 10.22
C GLN A 73 9.79 -5.08 8.74
N ILE A 74 10.29 -3.93 8.30
CA ILE A 74 10.85 -3.71 6.96
C ILE A 74 12.20 -3.01 7.15
N LEU A 75 13.27 -3.58 6.59
CA LEU A 75 14.58 -2.95 6.55
C LEU A 75 14.78 -2.35 5.16
N ILE A 76 15.02 -1.04 5.09
CA ILE A 76 15.25 -0.32 3.84
C ILE A 76 16.63 0.33 3.93
N HIS A 77 17.43 0.18 2.87
CA HIS A 77 18.61 0.98 2.65
C HIS A 77 18.23 2.11 1.69
N ILE A 78 18.44 3.36 2.13
CA ILE A 78 18.15 4.58 1.37
C ILE A 78 19.48 5.22 1.00
#